data_AF-A0A7Y0A9H7-F1
#
_entry.id   AF-A0A7Y0A9H7-F1
#
_cell.length_a   1.000
_cell.length_b   1.000
_cell.length_c   1.000
_cell.angle_alpha   90.00
_cell.angle_beta   90.00
_cell.angle_gamma   90.00
#
_symmetry.space_group_name_H-M   'P 1'
#
loop_
_entity.id
_entity.type
_entity.pdbx_description
1 polymer ?
#
loop_
_entity_poly.entity_id
_entity_poly.type
_entity_poly.pdbx_seq_one_letter_code
_entity_poly.pdbx_strand_id
1 'polypeptide(L)'
;MSYIIKTTSEGLIYVKASNIINVKKPNSIEGAKVLGKPLVINVNHIGFLSFNMDGNVTFFMASGFEISVNILYEEAEEAFNNAKANVEKIIR
;
A
#
# COMPACT_ATOMS: atom_id res chain seq x y z
N MET A 1 -8.39 -10.71 13.05
CA MET A 1 -6.94 -10.42 13.19
C MET A 1 -6.73 -8.92 13.02
N SER A 2 -6.22 -8.20 14.03
CA SER A 2 -5.83 -6.80 13.86
C SER A 2 -4.49 -6.75 13.12
N TYR A 3 -4.50 -6.27 11.88
CA TYR A 3 -3.29 -5.96 11.12
C TYR A 3 -3.50 -4.63 10.40
N ILE A 4 -2.42 -3.86 10.23
CA ILE A 4 -2.39 -2.67 9.39
C ILE A 4 -1.99 -3.09 7.98
N ILE A 5 -0.89 -3.86 7.88
CA ILE A 5 -0.40 -4.48 6.66
C ILE A 5 -0.15 -5.97 6.85
N LYS A 6 -0.41 -6.75 5.81
CA LYS A 6 0.03 -8.14 5.69
C LYS A 6 0.73 -8.34 4.34
N THR A 7 1.89 -8.99 4.33
CA THR A 7 2.55 -9.46 3.10
C THR A 7 2.31 -10.96 2.88
N THR A 8 2.41 -11.42 1.64
CA THR A 8 2.27 -12.85 1.29
C THR A 8 3.49 -13.38 0.55
N SER A 9 3.60 -14.71 0.48
CA SER A 9 4.60 -15.42 -0.32
C SER A 9 4.40 -15.28 -1.84
N GLU A 10 3.30 -14.68 -2.27
CA GLU A 10 3.01 -14.37 -3.68
C GLU A 10 3.41 -12.93 -4.06
N GLY A 11 4.07 -12.20 -3.14
CA GLY A 11 4.45 -10.80 -3.37
C GLY A 11 3.28 -9.82 -3.33
N LEU A 12 2.24 -10.15 -2.57
CA LEU A 12 1.09 -9.26 -2.36
C LEU A 12 1.20 -8.55 -1.01
N ILE A 13 0.77 -7.29 -0.99
CA ILE A 13 0.66 -6.44 0.19
C ILE A 13 -0.82 -6.14 0.39
N TYR A 14 -1.37 -6.59 1.51
CA TYR A 14 -2.74 -6.32 1.94
C TYR A 14 -2.71 -5.15 2.93
N VAL A 15 -3.32 -4.04 2.56
CA VAL A 15 -3.46 -2.87 3.43
C VAL A 15 -4.89 -2.80 3.94
N LYS A 16 -5.08 -2.65 5.25
CA LYS A 16 -6.41 -2.52 5.84
C LYS A 16 -7.12 -1.28 5.32
N ALA A 17 -8.41 -1.42 4.97
CA ALA A 17 -9.21 -0.34 4.38
C ALA A 17 -9.23 0.95 5.21
N SER A 18 -9.24 0.83 6.54
CA SER A 18 -9.25 1.97 7.47
C SER A 18 -8.01 2.86 7.37
N ASN A 19 -6.93 2.35 6.79
CA ASN A 19 -5.66 3.07 6.67
C ASN A 19 -5.46 3.57 5.24
N ILE A 20 -6.41 3.33 4.32
CA ILE A 20 -6.35 3.94 2.99
C ILE A 20 -6.93 5.35 3.08
N ILE A 21 -6.13 6.34 2.72
CA ILE A 21 -6.54 7.74 2.64
C ILE A 21 -7.23 7.96 1.30
N ASN A 22 -6.58 7.56 0.21
CA ASN A 22 -7.10 7.73 -1.14
C ASN A 22 -6.44 6.73 -2.12
N VAL A 23 -7.17 6.42 -3.20
CA VAL A 23 -6.64 5.73 -4.37
C VAL A 23 -6.91 6.59 -5.58
N LYS A 24 -5.88 7.22 -6.15
CA LYS A 24 -6.01 8.05 -7.34
C LYS A 24 -5.76 7.20 -8.58
N LYS A 25 -6.67 7.30 -9.55
CA LYS A 25 -6.52 6.64 -10.84
C LYS A 25 -5.66 7.51 -11.78
N PRO A 26 -4.89 6.89 -12.67
CA PRO A 26 -4.19 7.63 -13.72
C PRO A 26 -5.20 8.45 -14.53
N ASN A 27 -4.84 9.70 -14.83
CA ASN A 27 -5.65 10.64 -15.63
C ASN A 27 -7.07 10.90 -15.10
N SER A 28 -7.32 10.68 -13.80
CA SER A 28 -8.59 10.97 -13.14
C SER A 28 -8.45 12.07 -12.11
N ILE A 29 -9.44 12.97 -12.08
CA ILE A 29 -9.57 13.99 -11.02
C ILE A 29 -10.22 13.36 -9.78
N GLU A 30 -11.08 12.35 -9.97
CA GLU A 30 -11.76 11.66 -8.88
C GLU A 30 -10.93 10.49 -8.33
N GLY A 31 -10.89 10.37 -7.00
CA GLY A 31 -10.35 9.22 -6.28
C GLY A 31 -11.32 8.04 -6.27
N ALA A 32 -10.78 6.82 -6.20
CA ALA A 32 -11.56 5.60 -6.07
C ALA A 32 -11.94 5.35 -4.60
N LYS A 33 -13.22 5.05 -4.35
CA LYS A 33 -13.70 4.68 -3.01
C LYS A 33 -13.25 3.26 -2.65
N VAL A 34 -12.66 3.12 -1.47
CA VAL A 34 -12.33 1.80 -0.88
C VAL A 34 -13.53 1.31 -0.08
N LEU A 35 -14.18 0.23 -0.53
CA LEU A 35 -15.44 -0.29 0.04
C LEU A 35 -15.24 -1.17 1.28
N GLY A 36 -14.39 -0.74 2.23
CA GLY A 36 -14.18 -1.43 3.51
C GLY A 36 -13.43 -2.77 3.45
N LYS A 37 -13.09 -3.26 2.25
CA LYS A 37 -12.22 -4.42 2.06
C LYS A 37 -10.75 -4.00 2.02
N PRO A 38 -9.81 -4.84 2.50
CA PRO A 38 -8.39 -4.58 2.35
C PRO A 38 -8.04 -4.33 0.88
N LEU A 39 -7.18 -3.35 0.66
CA LEU A 39 -6.63 -3.10 -0.67
C LEU A 39 -5.44 -4.04 -0.89
N VAL A 40 -5.39 -4.68 -2.04
CA VAL A 40 -4.32 -5.59 -2.40
C VAL A 40 -3.42 -4.91 -3.41
N ILE A 41 -2.13 -4.85 -3.11
CA ILE A 41 -1.09 -4.23 -3.92
C ILE A 41 -0.10 -5.32 -4.32
N ASN A 42 0.17 -5.45 -5.62
CA ASN A 42 1.23 -6.33 -6.10
C ASN A 42 2.56 -5.59 -6.06
N VAL A 43 3.53 -6.11 -5.31
CA VAL A 43 4.83 -5.44 -5.09
C VAL A 43 5.60 -5.24 -6.39
N ASN A 44 5.42 -6.11 -7.38
CA ASN A 44 6.12 -6.03 -8.66
C ASN A 44 5.60 -4.90 -9.55
N HIS A 45 4.45 -4.32 -9.22
CA HIS A 45 3.87 -3.19 -9.92
C HIS A 45 4.10 -1.86 -9.19
N ILE A 46 4.83 -1.85 -8.08
CA ILE A 46 5.23 -0.61 -7.41
C ILE A 46 6.46 -0.06 -8.14
N GLY A 47 6.38 1.19 -8.59
CA GLY A 47 7.51 1.93 -9.14
C GLY A 47 8.39 2.51 -8.03
N PHE A 48 7.79 3.21 -7.08
CA PHE A 48 8.49 3.75 -5.91
C PHE A 48 7.52 4.06 -4.76
N LEU A 49 8.09 4.31 -3.58
CA LEU A 49 7.40 4.80 -2.39
C LEU A 49 7.76 6.27 -2.17
N SER A 50 6.82 7.04 -1.64
CA SER A 50 7.06 8.40 -1.17
C SER A 50 6.27 8.64 0.11
N PHE A 51 6.69 9.59 0.93
CA PHE A 51 5.94 10.04 2.09
C PHE A 51 5.78 11.57 2.05
N ASN A 52 4.67 12.06 2.61
CA ASN A 52 4.41 13.49 2.68
C ASN A 52 4.84 14.08 4.04
N MET A 53 4.67 15.39 4.23
CA MET A 53 5.00 16.08 5.48
C MET A 53 4.17 15.63 6.69
N ASP A 54 3.02 15.01 6.46
CA ASP A 54 2.16 14.44 7.51
C ASP A 54 2.58 13.00 7.88
N GLY A 55 3.62 12.45 7.22
CA GLY A 55 4.08 11.08 7.41
C GLY A 55 3.28 10.02 6.66
N ASN A 56 2.31 10.41 5.82
CA ASN A 56 1.51 9.48 5.04
C ASN A 56 2.31 8.95 3.85
N VAL A 57 2.27 7.63 3.63
CA VAL A 57 2.98 6.97 2.53
C VAL A 57 2.09 6.88 1.31
N THR A 58 2.67 7.03 0.12
CA THR A 58 2.01 6.77 -1.16
C THR A 58 2.78 5.72 -1.95
N PHE A 59 2.08 4.65 -2.34
CA PHE A 59 2.58 3.67 -3.31
C PHE A 59 2.30 4.19 -4.72
N PHE A 60 3.36 4.47 -5.48
CA PHE A 60 3.24 4.83 -6.89
C PHE A 60 3.36 3.58 -7.74
N MET A 61 2.26 3.22 -8.39
CA MET A 61 2.19 2.02 -9.21
C MET A 61 2.69 2.33 -10.63
N ALA A 62 3.35 1.36 -11.26
CA ALA A 62 3.76 1.42 -12.66
C ALA A 62 2.57 1.62 -13.63
N SER A 63 1.36 1.25 -13.20
CA SER A 63 0.11 1.51 -13.92
C SER A 63 -0.37 2.97 -13.83
N GLY A 64 0.32 3.84 -13.10
CA GLY A 64 -0.06 5.23 -12.85
C GLY A 64 -1.10 5.42 -11.74
N PHE A 65 -1.44 4.36 -11.00
CA PHE A 65 -2.23 4.49 -9.78
C PHE A 65 -1.37 5.02 -8.64
N GLU A 66 -1.96 5.86 -7.79
CA GLU A 66 -1.34 6.35 -6.56
C GLU A 66 -2.21 5.90 -5.38
N ILE A 67 -1.62 5.19 -4.43
CA ILE A 67 -2.33 4.66 -3.26
C ILE A 67 -1.75 5.30 -2.02
N SER A 68 -2.46 6.27 -1.45
CA SER A 68 -2.04 6.97 -0.24
C SER A 68 -2.62 6.29 0.99
N VAL A 69 -1.77 6.07 1.99
CA VAL A 69 -2.05 5.29 3.18
C VAL A 69 -1.52 6.00 4.42
N ASN A 70 -2.24 5.84 5.53
CA ASN A 70 -1.88 6.36 6.85
C ASN A 70 -1.11 5.29 7.62
N ILE A 71 0.18 5.15 7.31
CA ILE A 71 1.17 4.26 7.95
C ILE A 71 2.53 4.95 7.93
N LEU A 72 3.46 4.52 8.76
CA LEU A 72 4.82 5.05 8.77
C LEU A 72 5.61 4.57 7.54
N TYR A 73 6.60 5.35 7.12
CA TYR A 73 7.44 5.00 5.98
C TYR A 73 8.24 3.72 6.24
N GLU A 74 8.77 3.52 7.46
CA GLU A 74 9.52 2.30 7.79
C GLU A 74 8.64 1.04 7.67
N GLU A 75 7.38 1.14 8.06
CA GLU A 75 6.42 0.03 7.95
C GLU A 75 6.10 -0.30 6.49
N ALA A 76 5.96 0.73 5.65
CA ALA A 76 5.73 0.56 4.23
C ALA A 76 6.96 -0.03 3.52
N GLU A 77 8.16 0.39 3.90
CA GLU A 77 9.42 -0.13 3.39
C GLU A 77 9.66 -1.58 3.83
N GLU A 78 9.39 -1.91 5.10
CA GLU A 78 9.41 -3.28 5.60
C GLU A 78 8.42 -4.16 4.81
N ALA A 79 7.19 -3.68 4.59
CA ALA A 79 6.19 -4.39 3.80
C ALA A 79 6.65 -4.62 2.36
N PHE A 80 7.22 -3.59 1.72
CA PHE A 80 7.74 -3.68 0.36
C PHE A 80 8.85 -4.72 0.27
N ASN A 81 9.84 -4.66 1.16
CA ASN A 81 10.97 -5.59 1.16
C ASN A 81 10.55 -7.03 1.44
N ASN A 82 9.67 -7.24 2.42
CA ASN A 82 9.15 -8.58 2.73
C ASN A 82 8.33 -9.15 1.57
N ALA A 83 7.43 -8.36 0.97
CA ALA A 83 6.66 -8.82 -0.18
C ALA A 83 7.58 -9.10 -1.38
N LYS A 84 8.60 -8.26 -1.62
CA LYS A 84 9.57 -8.47 -2.71
C LYS A 84 10.39 -9.74 -2.53
N ALA A 85 10.69 -10.10 -1.28
CA ALA A 85 11.36 -11.32 -0.89
C ALA A 85 10.42 -12.52 -0.74
N ASN A 86 9.12 -12.39 -1.03
CA ASN A 86 8.09 -13.43 -0.85
C ASN A 86 8.00 -13.95 0.60
N VAL A 87 8.17 -13.06 1.57
CA VAL A 87 8.08 -13.37 3.00
C VAL A 87 6.71 -12.95 3.53
N GLU A 88 6.03 -13.88 4.21
CA GLU A 88 4.78 -13.58 4.92
C GLU A 88 5.07 -12.86 6.24
N LYS A 89 4.50 -11.67 6.40
CA LYS A 89 4.66 -10.83 7.58
C LYS A 89 3.36 -10.11 7.90
N ILE A 90 3.09 -9.92 9.19
CA ILE A 90 2.01 -9.05 9.68
C ILE A 90 2.65 -7.86 10.38
N ILE A 91 2.29 -6.66 9.93
CA ILE A 91 2.68 -5.37 10.51
C ILE A 91 1.42 -4.77 11.15
N ARG A 92 1.53 -4.33 12.41
CA ARG A 92 0.41 -4.05 13.31
C ARG A 92 0.34 -2.62 13.75
#